data_AF-A0A850PBJ0-F1
#
_entry.id   AF-A0A850PBJ0-F1
#
_cell.length_a   1.000
_cell.length_b   1.000
_cell.length_c   1.000
_cell.angle_alpha   90.00
_cell.angle_beta   90.00
_cell.angle_gamma   90.00
#
_symmetry.space_group_name_H-M   'P 1'
#
loop_
_entity.id
_entity.type
_entity.pdbx_description
1 polymer ?
#
loop_
_entity_poly.entity_id
_entity_poly.type
_entity_poly.pdbx_seq_one_letter_code
_entity_poly.pdbx_strand_id
1 'polypeptide(L)' 'PLRAVSTSAPARRSGSSCCWPLGEPGTKGFHFCGATPIPGKPYCVEHAQLAYVKLRDRRDNVA' A
#
# COMPACT_ATOMS: atom_id res chain seq x y z
N PRO A 1 -2.95 34.41 -17.51
CA PRO A 1 -3.65 33.68 -16.41
C PRO A 1 -2.91 32.38 -16.09
N LEU A 2 -2.16 32.36 -14.99
CA LEU A 2 -1.25 31.27 -14.63
C LEU A 2 -2.04 30.08 -14.07
N ARG A 3 -1.76 28.87 -14.59
CA ARG A 3 -2.45 27.61 -14.27
C ARG A 3 -2.39 27.32 -12.77
N ALA A 4 -3.56 27.08 -12.17
CA ALA A 4 -3.67 26.58 -10.81
C ALA A 4 -2.95 25.23 -10.68
N VAL A 5 -1.81 25.23 -9.99
CA VAL A 5 -1.17 23.99 -9.55
C VAL A 5 -2.10 23.34 -8.54
N SER A 6 -2.75 22.25 -8.95
CA SER A 6 -3.49 21.38 -8.04
C SER A 6 -2.46 20.65 -7.18
N THR A 7 -1.96 21.31 -6.15
CA THR A 7 -1.28 20.64 -5.05
C THR A 7 -2.36 19.86 -4.30
N SER A 8 -2.64 18.65 -4.80
CA SER A 8 -3.32 17.63 -4.02
C SER A 8 -2.43 17.35 -2.80
N ALA A 9 -2.66 18.11 -1.73
CA ALA A 9 -2.12 17.84 -0.41
C ALA A 9 -2.31 16.34 -0.15
N PRO A 10 -1.32 15.62 0.40
CA PRO A 10 -1.46 14.20 0.64
C PRO A 10 -2.59 14.05 1.65
N ALA A 11 -3.78 13.71 1.15
CA ALA A 11 -4.95 13.48 1.95
C ALA A 11 -4.49 12.50 3.03
N ARG A 12 -4.55 12.94 4.28
CA ARG A 12 -4.35 12.10 5.45
C ARG A 12 -5.21 10.87 5.17
N ARG A 13 -4.57 9.74 4.83
CA ARG A 13 -5.28 8.54 4.34
C ARG A 13 -6.03 7.95 5.52
N SER A 14 -7.19 8.53 5.80
CA SER A 14 -8.11 8.17 6.85
C SER A 14 -8.73 6.83 6.47
N GLY A 15 -8.01 5.73 6.66
CA GLY A 15 -8.50 4.36 6.79
C GLY A 15 -9.48 3.80 5.75
N SER A 16 -9.71 4.50 4.63
CA SER A 16 -10.82 4.20 3.70
C SER A 16 -10.38 3.37 2.50
N SER A 17 -9.07 3.23 2.29
CA SER A 17 -8.50 2.56 1.14
C SER A 17 -7.28 1.72 1.53
N CYS A 18 -7.05 0.66 0.76
CA CYS A 18 -5.99 -0.30 0.93
C CYS A 18 -4.65 0.37 0.66
N CYS A 19 -3.78 0.32 1.67
CA CYS A 19 -2.46 0.93 1.66
C CYS A 19 -1.36 0.01 1.12
N TRP A 20 -1.70 -1.00 0.30
CA TRP A 20 -0.68 -1.89 -0.26
C TRP A 20 0.10 -1.17 -1.38
N PRO A 21 1.44 -1.12 -1.31
CA PRO A 21 2.25 -0.49 -2.34
C PRO A 21 2.28 -1.35 -3.60
N LEU A 22 1.99 -0.73 -4.75
CA LEU A 22 2.09 -1.33 -6.06
C LEU A 22 3.14 -0.58 -6.88
N GLY A 23 4.06 -1.34 -7.46
CA GLY A 23 5.20 -0.80 -8.20
C GLY A 23 6.40 -0.45 -7.32
N GLU A 24 7.46 0.02 -7.98
CA GLU A 24 8.75 0.30 -7.35
C GLU A 24 8.82 1.74 -6.81
N PRO A 25 9.33 1.95 -5.58
CA PRO A 25 9.48 3.28 -5.02
C PRO A 25 10.39 4.14 -5.90
N GLY A 26 9.93 5.33 -6.26
CA GLY A 26 10.67 6.25 -7.14
C GLY A 26 10.30 6.17 -8.62
N THR A 27 9.46 5.20 -9.01
CA THR A 27 8.89 5.15 -10.37
C THR A 27 7.59 5.94 -10.46
N LYS A 28 7.26 6.44 -11.65
CA LYS A 28 5.97 7.11 -11.91
C LYS A 28 4.76 6.17 -11.74
N GLY A 29 5.00 4.86 -11.74
CA GLY A 29 3.99 3.84 -11.53
C GLY A 29 3.73 3.50 -10.06
N PHE A 30 4.47 4.09 -9.11
CA PHE A 30 4.26 3.83 -7.69
C PHE A 30 2.92 4.39 -7.23
N HIS A 31 2.03 3.51 -6.79
CA HIS A 31 0.73 3.88 -6.23
C HIS A 31 0.30 2.89 -5.15
N PHE A 32 -0.74 3.25 -4.40
CA PHE A 32 -1.36 2.35 -3.44
C PHE A 32 -2.60 1.72 -4.05
N CYS A 33 -2.87 0.46 -3.71
CA CYS A 33 -3.99 -0.33 -4.25
C CYS A 33 -5.33 0.41 -4.29
N GLY A 34 -5.69 1.14 -3.23
CA GLY A 34 -6.91 1.96 -3.24
C GLY A 34 -8.22 1.20 -2.98
N ALA A 35 -8.21 -0.14 -3.01
CA ALA A 35 -9.39 -0.98 -2.75
C ALA A 35 -9.92 -0.82 -1.32
N THR A 36 -11.16 -1.24 -1.04
CA THR A 36 -11.73 -1.16 0.31
C THR A 36 -10.94 -2.00 1.32
N PRO A 37 -10.42 -1.40 2.40
CA PRO A 37 -9.68 -2.14 3.42
C PRO A 37 -10.64 -2.94 4.29
N ILE A 38 -10.13 -4.02 4.88
CA ILE A 38 -10.87 -4.80 5.88
C ILE A 38 -11.03 -3.92 7.14
N PRO A 39 -12.21 -3.90 7.79
CA PRO A 39 -12.39 -3.17 9.04
C PRO A 39 -11.34 -3.58 10.09
N GLY A 40 -10.67 -2.59 10.68
CA GLY A 40 -9.60 -2.81 11.65
C GLY A 40 -8.23 -3.15 11.05
N LYS A 41 -8.08 -3.18 9.72
CA LYS A 41 -6.80 -3.44 9.02
C LYS A 41 -6.54 -2.39 7.94
N PRO A 42 -5.27 -2.13 7.58
CA PRO A 42 -4.92 -1.15 6.55
C PRO A 42 -5.01 -1.70 5.10
N TYR A 43 -5.35 -2.98 4.92
CA TYR A 43 -5.31 -3.66 3.62
C TYR A 43 -6.64 -4.33 3.28
N CYS A 44 -6.93 -4.47 1.97
CA CYS A 44 -8.04 -5.29 1.47
C CYS A 44 -7.76 -6.79 1.72
N VAL A 45 -8.73 -7.66 1.45
CA VAL A 45 -8.62 -9.12 1.71
C VAL A 45 -7.39 -9.72 1.04
N GLU A 46 -7.20 -9.46 -0.26
CA GLU A 46 -6.09 -9.97 -1.06
C GLU A 46 -4.73 -9.55 -0.49
N HIS A 47 -4.54 -8.25 -0.30
CA HIS A 47 -3.28 -7.72 0.21
C HIS A 47 -3.05 -8.03 1.70
N ALA A 48 -4.10 -8.23 2.49
CA ALA A 48 -3.95 -8.71 3.86
C ALA A 48 -3.40 -10.15 3.88
N GLN A 49 -3.81 -11.01 2.95
CA GLN A 49 -3.24 -12.36 2.86
C GLN A 49 -1.75 -12.32 2.54
N LEU A 50 -1.32 -11.41 1.66
CA LEU A 50 0.11 -11.20 1.34
C LEU A 50 0.89 -10.56 2.51
N ALA A 51 0.29 -9.62 3.24
CA ALA A 51 0.94 -8.94 4.36
C ALA A 51 1.14 -9.85 5.58
N TYR A 52 0.18 -10.74 5.85
CA TYR A 52 0.09 -11.52 7.09
C TYR A 52 0.38 -13.01 6.89
N VAL A 53 0.88 -13.44 5.72
CA VAL A 53 1.51 -14.76 5.59
C VAL A 53 2.67 -14.81 6.58
N LYS A 54 2.47 -15.54 7.68
CA LYS A 54 3.52 -15.82 8.67
C LYS A 54 4.74 -16.35 7.93
N LEU A 55 5.91 -15.83 8.25
CA LEU A 55 7.21 -16.45 7.99
C LEU A 55 7.25 -17.85 8.61
N ARG A 56 6.68 -18.85 7.93
CA ARG A 56 7.09 -20.25 7.99
C ARG A 56 7.90 -20.46 6.70
N ASP A 57 9.14 -20.00 6.57
CA ASP A 57 10.34 -20.36 7.30
C ASP A 57 11.40 -19.32 6.89
N ARG A 58 12.06 -18.67 7.85
CA ARG A 58 13.37 -18.06 7.60
C ARG A 58 14.38 -18.62 8.57
N ARG A 59 14.44 -19.96 8.64
CA ARG A 59 15.44 -20.67 9.44
C ARG A 59 15.96 -21.88 8.66
N ASP A 60 16.75 -21.57 7.63
CA ASP A 60 17.87 -22.31 7.00
C ASP A 60 17.97 -21.79 5.55
N ASN A 61 19.11 -21.36 5.00
CA ASN A 61 20.40 -22.03 5.03
C ASN A 61 21.48 -20.97 4.71
N VAL A 62 22.28 -20.61 5.71
CA VAL A 62 23.67 -20.17 5.48
C VAL A 62 24.47 -21.47 5.49
N ALA A 63 24.80 -21.96 4.30
CA ALA A 63 25.84 -22.96 4.09
C ALA A 63 26.89 -22.34 3.16
#